data_AF-A0A6P0YTA7-F1
#
_entry.id   AF-A0A6P0YTA7-F1
#
_cell.length_a   1.000
_cell.length_b   1.000
_cell.length_c   1.000
_cell.angle_alpha   90.00
_cell.angle_beta   90.00
_cell.angle_gamma   90.00
#
_symmetry.space_group_name_H-M   'P 1'
#
loop_
_entity.id
_entity.type
_entity.pdbx_description
1 polymer ?
#
loop_
_entity_poly.entity_id
_entity_poly.type
_entity_poly.pdbx_seq_one_letter_code
_entity_poly.pdbx_strand_id
1 'polypeptide(L)' 'QGPLFIRRRRYRTRDLAGAHLVITCTDDPKINARVAAEAKERRIWVNSADDPVNCSFTLELLPWYGKT' A
#
# COMPACT_ATOMS: atom_id res chain seq x y z
N GLN A 1 10.32 19.23 0.87
CA GLN A 1 9.98 17.93 0.29
C GLN A 1 10.63 16.87 1.17
N GLY A 2 9.86 15.95 1.74
CA GLY A 2 10.42 14.85 2.55
C GLY A 2 11.18 13.84 1.68
N PRO A 3 11.96 12.93 2.27
CA PRO A 3 12.76 11.99 1.51
C PRO A 3 11.87 10.95 0.80
N LEU A 4 11.81 11.02 -0.53
CA LEU A 4 11.23 9.98 -1.38
C LEU A 4 12.36 9.09 -1.92
N PHE A 5 12.25 7.77 -1.73
CA PHE A 5 13.21 6.80 -2.27
C PHE A 5 12.56 5.95 -3.36
N ILE A 6 13.01 6.12 -4.60
CA ILE A 6 12.51 5.35 -5.74
C ILE A 6 13.37 4.08 -5.93
N ARG A 7 12.71 2.93 -6.01
CA ARG A 7 13.36 1.63 -6.31
C ARG A 7 12.82 1.08 -7.63
N ARG A 8 13.54 1.26 -8.74
CA ARG A 8 13.15 0.72 -10.06
C ARG A 8 13.45 -0.78 -10.16
N ARG A 9 12.58 -1.61 -9.59
CA ARG A 9 12.65 -3.08 -9.67
C ARG A 9 11.30 -3.70 -9.29
N ARG A 10 11.16 -5.01 -9.52
CA ARG A 10 10.02 -5.78 -9.00
C ARG A 10 10.00 -5.79 -7.46
N TYR A 11 8.77 -5.93 -6.93
CA TYR A 11 8.49 -6.13 -5.52
C TYR A 11 9.27 -7.31 -4.94
N ARG A 12 9.71 -7.16 -3.69
CA ARG A 12 10.28 -8.23 -2.87
C ARG A 12 9.70 -8.13 -1.46
N THR A 13 9.49 -9.24 -0.78
CA THR A 13 8.95 -9.31 0.60
C THR A 13 9.67 -8.41 1.62
N ARG A 14 10.97 -8.15 1.42
CA ARG A 14 11.74 -7.21 2.27
C ARG A 14 11.33 -5.75 2.14
N ASP A 15 10.55 -5.40 1.12
CA ASP A 15 10.08 -4.03 0.89
C ASP A 15 9.05 -3.60 1.94
N LEU A 16 8.47 -4.54 2.68
CA LEU A 16 7.59 -4.29 3.82
C LEU A 16 8.35 -4.03 5.13
N ALA A 17 9.68 -4.16 5.15
CA ALA A 17 10.45 -3.99 6.37
C ALA A 17 10.34 -2.56 6.90
N GLY A 18 9.80 -2.40 8.11
CA GLY A 18 9.61 -1.11 8.76
C GLY A 18 8.43 -0.27 8.24
N ALA A 19 7.61 -0.82 7.35
CA ALA A 19 6.41 -0.14 6.88
C ALA A 19 5.28 -0.25 7.93
N HIS A 20 4.53 0.83 8.12
CA HIS A 20 3.27 0.81 8.87
C HIS A 20 2.04 0.80 7.94
N LEU A 21 2.21 1.33 6.73
CA LEU A 21 1.19 1.42 5.69
C LEU A 21 1.81 1.06 4.34
N VAL A 22 1.07 0.30 3.55
CA VAL A 22 1.42 -0.10 2.18
C VAL A 22 0.25 0.20 1.26
N ILE A 23 0.55 0.72 0.08
CA ILE A 23 -0.42 0.93 -0.99
C ILE A 23 0.09 0.19 -2.23
N THR A 24 -0.73 -0.71 -2.80
CA THR A 24 -0.45 -1.34 -4.09
C THR A 24 -1.28 -0.69 -5.18
N CYS A 25 -0.60 -0.19 -6.21
CA CYS A 25 -1.21 0.40 -7.42
C CYS A 25 -0.64 -0.28 -8.67
N THR A 26 -0.65 -1.61 -8.68
CA THR A 26 -0.18 -2.40 -9.82
C THR A 26 -1.35 -3.05 -10.54
N ASP A 27 -1.16 -3.32 -11.83
CA ASP A 27 -2.09 -4.05 -12.69
C ASP A 27 -1.98 -5.59 -12.52
N ASP A 28 -1.06 -6.08 -11.70
CA ASP A 28 -0.86 -7.50 -11.43
C ASP A 28 -1.60 -7.93 -10.14
N PRO A 29 -2.77 -8.60 -10.24
CA PRO A 29 -3.53 -9.02 -9.07
C PRO A 29 -2.79 -10.06 -8.22
N LYS A 30 -1.84 -10.82 -8.79
CA LYS A 30 -1.05 -11.79 -8.01
C LYS A 30 -0.07 -11.09 -7.09
N ILE A 31 0.50 -9.97 -7.52
CA ILE A 31 1.38 -9.15 -6.69
C ILE A 31 0.56 -8.45 -5.60
N ASN A 32 -0.59 -7.88 -5.94
CA ASN A 32 -1.48 -7.22 -4.97
C ASN A 32 -1.90 -8.20 -3.85
N ALA A 33 -2.37 -9.40 -4.21
CA ALA A 33 -2.74 -10.44 -3.23
C ALA A 33 -1.57 -10.90 -2.37
N ARG A 34 -0.37 -11.05 -2.96
CA ARG A 34 0.84 -11.42 -2.21
C ARG A 34 1.22 -10.34 -1.20
N VAL A 35 1.20 -9.07 -1.60
CA VAL A 35 1.51 -7.95 -0.70
C VAL A 35 0.50 -7.89 0.45
N ALA A 36 -0.79 -8.06 0.16
CA ALA A 36 -1.84 -8.06 1.18
C ALA A 36 -1.67 -9.19 2.20
N ALA A 37 -1.35 -10.41 1.75
CA ALA A 37 -1.07 -11.54 2.63
C ALA A 37 0.15 -11.28 3.53
N GLU A 38 1.27 -10.85 2.93
CA GLU A 38 2.51 -10.57 3.68
C GLU A 38 2.36 -9.39 4.65
N ALA A 39 1.57 -8.36 4.28
CA ALA A 39 1.25 -7.23 5.16
C ALA A 39 0.37 -7.67 6.34
N LYS A 40 -0.63 -8.51 6.09
CA LYS A 40 -1.51 -9.08 7.13
C LYS A 40 -0.72 -9.88 8.17
N GLU A 41 0.19 -10.75 7.73
CA GLU A 41 1.07 -11.53 8.61
C GLU A 41 1.93 -10.63 9.52
N ARG A 42 2.33 -9.46 9.01
CA ARG A 42 3.19 -8.48 9.70
C ARG A 42 2.41 -7.41 10.45
N ARG A 43 1.08 -7.45 10.45
CA ARG A 43 0.19 -6.44 11.04
C ARG A 43 0.42 -5.03 10.48
N ILE A 44 0.68 -4.95 9.17
CA ILE A 44 0.84 -3.70 8.42
C ILE A 44 -0.49 -3.36 7.75
N TRP A 45 -0.90 -2.09 7.76
CA TRP A 45 -2.09 -1.68 7.02
C TRP A 45 -1.83 -1.71 5.52
N VAL A 46 -2.79 -2.24 4.77
CA VAL A 46 -2.69 -2.36 3.32
C VAL A 46 -3.95 -1.81 2.65
N ASN A 47 -3.74 -1.01 1.61
CA ASN A 47 -4.78 -0.63 0.67
C ASN A 47 -4.33 -1.05 -0.74
N SER A 48 -5.12 -1.89 -1.39
CA SER A 48 -4.90 -2.24 -2.80
C SER A 48 -5.88 -1.47 -3.67
N ALA A 49 -5.33 -0.64 -4.57
CA ALA A 49 -6.13 0.18 -5.47
C ALA A 49 -7.02 -0.70 -6.35
N ASP A 50 -8.29 -0.30 -6.48
CA ASP A 50 -9.33 -0.99 -7.25
C ASP A 50 -9.53 -2.49 -6.91
N ASP A 51 -9.04 -2.91 -5.73
CA ASP A 51 -9.06 -4.31 -5.29
C ASP A 51 -9.46 -4.39 -3.80
N PRO A 52 -10.76 -4.21 -3.50
CA PRO A 52 -11.25 -4.15 -2.12
C PRO A 52 -11.03 -5.45 -1.33
N VAL A 53 -10.89 -6.59 -2.00
CA VAL A 53 -10.65 -7.90 -1.36
C VAL A 53 -9.28 -7.93 -0.68
N ASN A 54 -8.32 -7.18 -1.19
CA ASN A 54 -6.94 -7.11 -0.68
C ASN A 54 -6.66 -5.88 0.19
N CYS A 55 -7.72 -5.19 0.67
CA CYS A 55 -7.63 -4.06 1.59
C CYS A 55 -7.83 -4.50 3.04
N SER A 56 -7.04 -3.94 3.97
CA SER A 56 -7.33 -3.99 5.41
C SER A 56 -8.10 -2.76 5.90
N PHE A 57 -8.20 -1.72 5.06
CA PHE A 57 -8.95 -0.50 5.32
C PHE A 57 -9.35 0.18 3.98
N THR A 58 -10.37 1.03 4.04
CA THR A 58 -10.86 1.80 2.89
C THR A 58 -10.30 3.21 2.93
N LEU A 59 -9.89 3.73 1.77
CA LEU A 59 -9.59 5.16 1.61
C LEU A 59 -10.89 5.92 1.41
N GLU A 60 -11.21 6.80 2.36
CA GLU A 60 -12.37 7.67 2.28
C GLU A 60 -12.02 8.97 1.57
N LEU A 61 -12.99 9.53 0.83
CA LEU A 61 -12.87 10.86 0.28
C LEU A 61 -12.94 11.88 1.43
N LEU A 62 -11.85 12.59 1.67
CA LEU A 62 -11.85 13.74 2.57
C LEU A 62 -12.04 15.02 1.75
N PRO A 63 -13.12 15.79 1.96
CA PRO A 63 -13.27 17.10 1.34
C PRO A 63 -12.13 18.02 1.80
N TRP A 64 -11.52 18.70 0.84
CA TRP A 64 -10.54 19.74 1.12
C TRP A 64 -11.23 21.02 1.57
N TYR A 65 -10.90 21.52 2.76
CA TYR A 65 -11.52 22.73 3.33
C TYR A 65 -10.61 23.96 3.39
N GLY A 66 -9.39 23.90 2.85
CA GLY A 66 -8.51 25.08 2.74
C GLY A 66 -8.07 25.68 4.08
N LYS A 67 -6.84 25.41 4.50
CA LYS A 67 -6.13 26.33 5.41
C LYS A 67 -4.95 26.91 4.64
N THR A 68 -5.05 28.21 4.32
CA THR A 68 -3.91 29.07 4.00
C THR A 68 -3.06 29.29 5.24
#